data_AF-A0A9J7EW39-F1
#
_entry.id   AF-A0A9J7EW39-F1
#
_cell.length_a   1.000
_cell.length_b   1.000
_cell.length_c   1.000
_cell.angle_alpha   90.00
_cell.angle_beta   90.00
_cell.angle_gamma   90.00
#
_symmetry.space_group_name_H-M   'P 1'
#
loop_
_entity.id
_entity.type
_entity.pdbx_description
1 polymer ?
#
loop_
_entity_poly.entity_id
_entity_poly.type
_entity_poly.pdbx_seq_one_letter_code
_entity_poly.pdbx_strand_id
1 'polypeptide(L)'
;MGGIDIGMSKEVKILGLTIDAGLTFNSHVAGACKKAIAIYKRLARSARVSWGLHPEVVRSIYTAAVEPIVLYAASVWSPAVDKLGIKKQLNVVQRGFAQKLCRAHRTVSLHSALLLAGILPLDLRVREAASLYEAKRGVPHPALGDREIEKMTRAEDFPHPAEQETLEFNSLVDEEQYNNHASNYDVRIFTDGSKIEGKVGAALSLWDSAAEKTTKKLVLPSYCTVYQAELLALQRAAGEALNSGKSTFGIFSDSMAALQTIVNPTSTHPLAVETRNALRHCAMQNKSVSLFWIKAHAGLEGNERADCLAKEAALRSKRRPDYDRCPVSF
;
A
#
# COMPACT_ATOMS: atom_id res chain seq x y z
N MET A 1 15.51 -16.61 -38.81
CA MET A 1 14.62 -15.69 -39.56
C MET A 1 15.49 -14.75 -40.37
N GLY A 2 15.20 -14.53 -41.66
CA GLY A 2 15.97 -13.60 -42.50
C GLY A 2 17.39 -14.03 -42.89
N GLY A 3 17.69 -15.34 -42.95
CA GLY A 3 19.03 -15.84 -43.29
C GLY A 3 20.06 -15.76 -42.17
N ILE A 4 19.68 -15.26 -40.99
CA ILE A 4 20.52 -15.27 -39.79
C ILE A 4 20.37 -16.63 -39.08
N ASP A 5 21.48 -17.32 -38.92
CA ASP A 5 21.59 -18.54 -38.12
C ASP A 5 21.49 -18.17 -36.63
N ILE A 6 20.45 -18.66 -35.96
CA ILE A 6 20.22 -18.40 -34.54
C ILE A 6 20.78 -19.60 -33.78
N GLY A 7 21.99 -19.46 -33.26
CA GLY A 7 22.62 -20.50 -32.45
C GLY A 7 21.79 -20.83 -31.21
N MET A 8 21.71 -22.13 -30.86
CA MET A 8 21.07 -22.55 -29.62
C MET A 8 21.86 -21.99 -28.42
N SER A 9 21.25 -21.08 -27.67
CA SER A 9 21.79 -20.60 -26.41
C SER A 9 21.30 -21.47 -25.25
N LYS A 10 22.19 -21.81 -24.31
CA LYS A 10 21.84 -22.55 -23.08
C LYS A 10 21.09 -21.69 -22.06
N GLU A 11 21.13 -20.37 -22.23
CA GLU A 11 20.47 -19.39 -21.37
C GLU A 11 19.85 -18.27 -22.20
N VAL A 12 18.71 -17.75 -21.75
CA VAL A 12 18.05 -16.57 -22.33
C VAL A 12 17.81 -15.54 -21.24
N LYS A 13 17.94 -14.25 -21.57
CA LYS A 13 17.67 -13.15 -20.64
C LYS A 13 16.45 -12.37 -21.09
N ILE A 14 15.40 -12.35 -20.28
CA ILE A 14 14.14 -11.64 -20.56
C ILE A 14 13.85 -10.71 -19.39
N LEU A 15 13.70 -9.42 -19.66
CA LEU A 15 13.42 -8.40 -18.65
C LEU A 15 14.32 -8.58 -17.40
N GLY A 16 15.63 -8.80 -17.58
CA GLY A 16 16.55 -8.96 -16.45
C GLY A 16 16.58 -10.34 -15.76
N LEU A 17 15.61 -11.23 -16.01
CA LEU A 17 15.60 -12.61 -15.54
C LEU A 17 16.43 -13.50 -16.49
N THR A 18 17.37 -14.27 -15.95
CA THR A 18 18.12 -15.27 -16.71
C THR A 18 17.47 -16.65 -16.57
N ILE A 19 17.06 -17.24 -17.68
CA ILE A 19 16.39 -18.55 -17.73
C ILE A 19 17.34 -19.52 -18.44
N ASP A 20 17.81 -20.55 -17.74
CA ASP A 20 18.57 -21.65 -18.33
C ASP A 20 17.65 -22.74 -18.88
N ALA A 21 18.16 -23.52 -19.85
CA ALA A 21 17.42 -24.60 -20.50
C ALA A 21 16.83 -25.65 -19.54
N GLY A 22 17.40 -25.82 -18.35
CA GLY A 22 16.88 -26.75 -17.33
C GLY A 22 15.91 -26.13 -16.32
N LEU A 23 15.51 -24.86 -16.51
CA LEU A 23 14.70 -24.09 -15.57
C LEU A 23 15.25 -24.21 -14.14
N THR A 24 16.58 -24.19 -14.00
CA THR A 24 17.26 -24.28 -12.70
C THR A 24 17.42 -22.94 -12.03
N PHE A 25 17.41 -21.87 -12.80
CA PHE A 25 17.63 -20.48 -12.43
C PHE A 25 18.95 -20.26 -11.67
N ASN A 26 19.91 -21.18 -11.81
CA ASN A 26 21.20 -21.10 -11.11
C ASN A 26 21.97 -19.83 -11.48
N SER A 27 22.05 -19.51 -12.77
CA SER A 27 22.76 -18.34 -13.26
C SER A 27 22.08 -17.03 -12.84
N HIS A 28 20.75 -17.01 -12.78
CA HIS A 28 19.98 -15.88 -12.27
C HIS A 28 20.28 -15.62 -10.79
N VAL A 29 20.10 -16.65 -9.95
CA VAL A 29 20.30 -16.53 -8.50
C VAL A 29 21.76 -16.22 -8.17
N ALA A 30 22.72 -16.83 -8.89
CA ALA A 30 24.14 -16.53 -8.71
C ALA A 30 24.45 -15.06 -9.04
N GLY A 31 23.85 -14.52 -10.11
CA GLY A 31 23.94 -13.11 -10.47
C GLY A 31 23.38 -12.18 -9.39
N ALA A 32 22.19 -12.49 -8.86
CA ALA A 32 21.57 -11.73 -7.77
C ALA A 32 22.41 -11.80 -6.48
N CYS A 33 22.86 -12.99 -6.09
CA CYS A 33 23.71 -13.20 -4.92
C CYS A 33 25.05 -12.47 -5.04
N LYS A 34 25.66 -12.44 -6.23
CA LYS A 34 26.90 -11.68 -6.48
C LYS A 34 26.72 -10.18 -6.21
N LYS A 35 25.59 -9.60 -6.66
CA LYS A 35 25.25 -8.19 -6.39
C LYS A 35 25.03 -7.95 -4.90
N ALA A 36 24.27 -8.80 -4.22
CA ALA A 36 24.04 -8.73 -2.78
C ALA A 36 25.35 -8.83 -1.97
N ILE A 37 26.24 -9.75 -2.34
CA ILE A 37 27.56 -9.93 -1.71
C ILE A 37 28.45 -8.70 -1.91
N ALA A 38 28.36 -8.02 -3.06
CA ALA A 38 29.11 -6.79 -3.27
C ALA A 38 28.65 -5.66 -2.32
N ILE A 39 27.37 -5.60 -1.96
CA ILE A 39 26.87 -4.71 -0.91
C ILE A 39 27.41 -5.15 0.45
N TYR A 40 27.28 -6.44 0.77
CA TYR A 40 27.79 -7.00 2.04
C TYR A 40 29.27 -6.69 2.26
N LYS A 41 30.12 -6.88 1.25
CA LYS A 41 31.58 -6.62 1.35
C LYS A 41 31.89 -5.18 1.75
N ARG A 42 31.10 -4.21 1.27
CA ARG A 42 31.24 -2.79 1.63
C ARG A 42 30.75 -2.55 3.06
N LEU A 43 29.55 -3.03 3.38
CA LEU A 43 28.95 -2.91 4.71
C LEU A 43 29.79 -3.57 5.81
N ALA A 44 30.36 -4.74 5.54
CA ALA A 44 31.12 -5.51 6.50
C ALA A 44 32.37 -4.79 7.02
N ARG A 45 32.89 -3.80 6.27
CA ARG A 45 34.04 -2.97 6.68
C ARG A 45 33.67 -1.96 7.77
N SER A 46 32.43 -1.48 7.79
CA SER A 46 31.93 -0.45 8.72
C SER A 46 30.91 -0.97 9.75
N ALA A 47 30.55 -2.25 9.72
CA ALA A 47 29.72 -2.92 10.73
C ALA A 47 30.54 -4.01 11.47
N ARG A 48 31.26 -3.63 12.53
CA ARG A 48 31.98 -4.58 13.40
C ARG A 48 31.14 -4.92 14.64
N VAL A 49 31.55 -5.95 15.38
CA VAL A 49 30.82 -6.45 16.55
C VAL A 49 30.77 -5.39 17.66
N SER A 50 31.91 -4.76 17.95
CA SER A 50 32.06 -3.78 19.04
C SER A 50 31.89 -2.32 18.62
N TRP A 51 31.90 -2.01 17.32
CA TRP A 51 31.81 -0.63 16.83
C TRP A 51 31.31 -0.57 15.37
N GLY A 52 30.84 0.60 14.94
CA GLY A 52 30.38 0.86 13.58
C GLY A 52 28.87 1.00 13.47
N LEU A 53 28.32 0.67 12.30
CA LEU A 53 26.90 0.87 11.98
C LEU A 53 25.96 0.24 13.01
N HIS A 54 24.90 0.96 13.35
CA HIS A 54 23.83 0.46 14.20
C HIS A 54 23.07 -0.68 13.48
N PRO A 55 22.66 -1.76 14.18
CA PRO A 55 21.90 -2.86 13.58
C PRO A 55 20.69 -2.43 12.76
N GLU A 56 19.95 -1.42 13.21
CA GLU A 56 18.79 -0.91 12.47
C GLU A 56 19.16 -0.30 11.12
N VAL A 57 20.34 0.34 11.00
CA VAL A 57 20.82 0.83 9.70
C VAL A 57 21.16 -0.35 8.78
N VAL A 58 21.78 -1.41 9.33
CA VAL A 58 22.06 -2.64 8.57
C VAL A 58 20.76 -3.32 8.16
N ARG A 59 19.73 -3.29 9.00
CA ARG A 59 18.39 -3.83 8.73
C ARG A 59 17.75 -3.10 7.58
N SER A 60 17.74 -1.76 7.62
CA SER A 60 17.23 -0.94 6.53
C SER A 60 17.96 -1.20 5.21
N ILE A 61 19.28 -1.35 5.22
CA ILE A 61 20.04 -1.70 3.99
C ILE A 61 19.66 -3.10 3.49
N TYR A 62 19.51 -4.07 4.40
CA TYR A 62 19.14 -5.42 4.03
C TYR A 62 17.73 -5.48 3.41
N THR A 63 16.73 -4.91 4.07
CA THR A 63 15.33 -4.93 3.60
C THR A 63 15.12 -4.04 2.38
N ALA A 64 15.75 -2.86 2.30
CA ALA A 64 15.52 -1.92 1.20
C ALA A 64 16.38 -2.16 -0.05
N ALA A 65 17.52 -2.85 0.07
CA ALA A 65 18.42 -3.08 -1.06
C ALA A 65 18.72 -4.55 -1.33
N VAL A 66 19.04 -5.34 -0.31
CA VAL A 66 19.47 -6.73 -0.50
C VAL A 66 18.31 -7.65 -0.86
N GLU A 67 17.20 -7.56 -0.11
CA GLU A 67 16.00 -8.35 -0.38
C GLU A 67 15.45 -8.07 -1.80
N PRO A 68 15.22 -6.82 -2.25
CA PRO A 68 14.73 -6.56 -3.61
C PRO A 68 15.63 -7.08 -4.73
N ILE A 69 16.96 -7.03 -4.54
CA ILE A 69 17.92 -7.59 -5.51
C ILE A 69 17.74 -9.10 -5.63
N VAL A 70 17.61 -9.80 -4.51
CA VAL A 70 17.47 -11.27 -4.48
C VAL A 70 16.09 -11.71 -4.93
N LEU A 71 15.04 -11.03 -4.47
CA LEU A 71 13.63 -11.36 -4.74
C LEU A 71 13.17 -10.96 -6.14
N TYR A 72 14.04 -10.37 -6.95
CA TYR A 72 13.71 -9.98 -8.32
C TYR A 72 13.19 -11.19 -9.13
N ALA A 73 11.99 -11.02 -9.69
CA ALA A 73 11.26 -12.05 -10.43
C ALA A 73 10.98 -13.35 -9.64
N ALA A 74 10.91 -13.29 -8.30
CA ALA A 74 10.62 -14.44 -7.44
C ALA A 74 9.37 -15.23 -7.85
N SER A 75 8.33 -14.56 -8.36
CA SER A 75 7.13 -15.21 -8.89
C SER A 75 7.38 -16.22 -10.01
N VAL A 76 8.50 -16.11 -10.73
CA VAL A 76 8.85 -17.03 -11.82
C VAL A 76 9.81 -18.13 -11.35
N TRP A 77 10.83 -17.78 -10.58
CA TRP A 77 11.90 -18.72 -10.22
C TRP A 77 11.72 -19.38 -8.84
N SER A 78 10.73 -18.97 -8.03
CA SER A 78 10.49 -19.57 -6.71
C SER A 78 10.38 -21.10 -6.70
N PRO A 79 9.86 -21.81 -7.74
CA PRO A 79 9.86 -23.28 -7.72
C PRO A 79 11.26 -23.89 -7.68
N ALA A 80 12.29 -23.17 -8.17
CA ALA A 80 13.67 -23.62 -8.09
C ALA A 80 14.31 -23.42 -6.70
N VAL A 81 13.64 -22.74 -5.78
CA VAL A 81 14.16 -22.49 -4.43
C VAL A 81 14.38 -23.78 -3.64
N ASP A 82 13.69 -24.87 -3.98
CA ASP A 82 13.89 -26.17 -3.32
C ASP A 82 15.15 -26.89 -3.73
N LYS A 83 15.78 -26.48 -4.84
CA LYS A 83 17.06 -27.03 -5.30
C LYS A 83 18.15 -26.67 -4.29
N LEU A 84 18.88 -27.69 -3.81
CA LEU A 84 19.91 -27.52 -2.77
C LEU A 84 20.99 -26.48 -3.14
N GLY A 85 21.35 -26.40 -4.42
CA GLY A 85 22.31 -25.40 -4.93
C GLY A 85 21.82 -23.96 -4.70
N ILE A 86 20.55 -23.70 -4.98
CA ILE A 86 19.91 -22.38 -4.80
C ILE A 86 19.83 -22.05 -3.31
N LYS A 87 19.35 -22.96 -2.45
CA LYS A 87 19.33 -22.75 -0.99
C LYS A 87 20.71 -22.41 -0.43
N LYS A 88 21.75 -23.12 -0.86
CA LYS A 88 23.14 -22.85 -0.44
C LYS A 88 23.60 -21.45 -0.84
N GLN A 89 23.31 -21.00 -2.07
CA GLN A 89 23.66 -19.65 -2.52
C GLN A 89 22.97 -18.57 -1.68
N LEU A 90 21.67 -18.71 -1.44
CA LEU A 90 20.90 -17.77 -0.61
C LEU A 90 21.42 -17.73 0.84
N ASN A 91 21.69 -18.89 1.43
CA ASN A 91 22.24 -19.01 2.79
C ASN A 91 23.59 -18.31 2.95
N VAL A 92 24.46 -18.35 1.92
CA VAL A 92 25.76 -17.66 1.94
C VAL A 92 25.57 -16.15 2.00
N VAL A 93 24.65 -15.59 1.21
CA VAL A 93 24.32 -14.16 1.26
C VAL A 93 23.78 -13.80 2.65
N GLN A 94 22.78 -14.55 3.11
CA GLN A 94 22.02 -14.18 4.28
C GLN A 94 22.82 -14.28 5.58
N ARG A 95 23.69 -15.29 5.69
CA ARG A 95 24.50 -15.51 6.90
C ARG A 95 25.33 -14.28 7.27
N GLY A 96 25.95 -13.64 6.29
CA GLY A 96 26.75 -12.45 6.51
C GLY A 96 25.92 -11.32 7.12
N PHE A 97 24.77 -11.01 6.52
CA PHE A 97 23.87 -9.96 7.03
C PHE A 97 23.29 -10.29 8.40
N ALA A 98 22.82 -11.53 8.60
CA ALA A 98 22.28 -11.98 9.88
C ALA A 98 23.28 -11.79 11.02
N GLN A 99 24.54 -12.19 10.82
CA GLN A 99 25.61 -11.98 11.81
C GLN A 99 25.88 -10.50 12.10
N LYS A 100 25.75 -9.62 11.10
CA LYS A 100 25.91 -8.17 11.32
C LYS A 100 24.75 -7.56 12.10
N LEU A 101 23.53 -8.00 11.81
CA LEU A 101 22.33 -7.54 12.49
C LEU A 101 22.36 -7.88 13.99
N CYS A 102 22.72 -9.10 14.36
CA CYS A 102 22.83 -9.49 15.76
C CYS A 102 24.20 -9.19 16.40
N ARG A 103 25.10 -8.47 15.70
CA ARG A 103 26.49 -8.21 16.11
C ARG A 103 27.22 -9.49 16.57
N ALA A 104 26.95 -10.60 15.91
CA ALA A 104 27.53 -11.89 16.24
C ALA A 104 28.94 -12.09 15.64
N HIS A 105 29.72 -12.94 16.30
CA HIS A 105 30.99 -13.43 15.76
C HIS A 105 30.77 -14.34 14.55
N ARG A 106 31.78 -14.43 13.67
CA ARG A 106 31.73 -15.22 12.41
C ARG A 106 31.43 -16.72 12.62
N THR A 107 31.67 -17.25 13.81
CA THR A 107 31.46 -18.65 14.18
C THR A 107 29.99 -18.99 14.43
N VAL A 108 29.14 -17.99 14.66
CA VAL A 108 27.70 -18.22 14.91
C VAL A 108 27.05 -18.89 13.70
N SER A 109 26.20 -19.88 13.99
CA SER A 109 25.44 -20.63 12.99
C SER A 109 24.45 -19.72 12.25
N LEU A 110 24.08 -20.08 11.02
CA LEU A 110 23.09 -19.31 10.25
C LEU A 110 21.75 -19.25 11.00
N HIS A 111 21.21 -20.39 11.42
CA HIS A 111 19.90 -20.47 12.06
C HIS A 111 19.83 -19.63 13.33
N SER A 112 20.85 -19.70 14.19
CA SER A 112 20.92 -18.87 15.40
C SER A 112 21.00 -17.38 15.05
N ALA A 113 21.79 -17.02 14.05
CA ALA A 113 21.92 -15.62 13.63
C ALA A 113 20.61 -15.07 13.04
N LEU A 114 19.86 -15.85 12.25
CA LEU A 114 18.56 -15.45 11.69
C LEU A 114 17.52 -15.22 12.80
N LEU A 115 17.46 -16.13 13.77
CA LEU A 115 16.53 -16.05 14.89
C LEU A 115 16.80 -14.82 15.75
N LEU A 116 18.07 -14.57 16.11
CA LEU A 116 18.46 -13.38 16.89
C LEU A 116 18.29 -12.08 16.09
N ALA A 117 18.50 -12.12 14.78
CA ALA A 117 18.29 -10.96 13.91
C ALA A 117 16.79 -10.70 13.62
N GLY A 118 15.90 -11.65 13.90
CA GLY A 118 14.47 -11.54 13.56
C GLY A 118 14.24 -11.36 12.06
N ILE A 119 14.98 -12.09 11.22
CA ILE A 119 14.79 -12.09 9.76
C ILE A 119 14.45 -13.49 9.26
N LEU A 120 13.52 -13.57 8.32
CA LEU A 120 13.05 -14.83 7.75
C LEU A 120 14.10 -15.40 6.78
N PRO A 121 14.36 -16.72 6.74
CA PRO A 121 15.19 -17.35 5.71
C PRO A 121 14.85 -16.87 4.29
N LEU A 122 15.87 -16.58 3.48
CA LEU A 122 15.67 -16.01 2.14
C LEU A 122 14.84 -16.92 1.24
N ASP A 123 14.92 -18.23 1.38
CA ASP A 123 14.09 -19.16 0.60
C ASP A 123 12.60 -19.05 0.95
N LEU A 124 12.27 -18.80 2.23
CA LEU A 124 10.90 -18.51 2.64
C LEU A 124 10.45 -17.14 2.18
N ARG A 125 11.32 -16.11 2.20
CA ARG A 125 11.01 -14.78 1.65
C ARG A 125 10.76 -14.81 0.14
N VAL A 126 11.47 -15.65 -0.61
CA VAL A 126 11.23 -15.87 -2.04
C VAL A 126 9.86 -16.48 -2.28
N ARG A 127 9.47 -17.48 -1.49
CA ARG A 127 8.13 -18.08 -1.57
C ARG A 127 7.04 -17.06 -1.20
N GLU A 128 7.21 -16.33 -0.10
CA GLU A 128 6.30 -15.26 0.32
C GLU A 128 6.11 -14.23 -0.80
N ALA A 129 7.20 -13.74 -1.41
CA ALA A 129 7.13 -12.79 -2.51
C ALA A 129 6.38 -13.34 -3.75
N ALA A 130 6.60 -14.62 -4.08
CA ALA A 130 5.89 -15.29 -5.17
C ALA A 130 4.39 -15.47 -4.84
N SER A 131 4.06 -15.97 -3.65
CA SER A 131 2.68 -16.16 -3.20
C SER A 131 1.92 -14.84 -3.13
N LEU A 132 2.54 -13.76 -2.65
CA LEU A 132 1.94 -12.42 -2.66
C LEU A 132 1.69 -11.92 -4.08
N TYR A 133 2.60 -12.19 -5.02
CA TYR A 133 2.40 -11.82 -6.43
C TYR A 133 1.20 -12.54 -7.05
N GLU A 134 1.08 -13.85 -6.83
CA GLU A 134 -0.03 -14.67 -7.30
C GLU A 134 -1.36 -14.24 -6.68
N ALA A 135 -1.36 -14.01 -5.37
CA ALA A 135 -2.55 -13.53 -4.65
C ALA A 135 -3.04 -12.18 -5.21
N LYS A 136 -2.13 -11.25 -5.48
CA LYS A 136 -2.45 -9.95 -6.14
C LYS A 136 -3.01 -10.11 -7.55
N ARG A 137 -2.72 -11.22 -8.24
CA ARG A 137 -3.28 -11.58 -9.55
C ARG A 137 -4.62 -12.31 -9.45
N GLY A 138 -5.13 -12.56 -8.24
CA GLY A 138 -6.39 -13.24 -7.99
C GLY A 138 -6.28 -14.76 -7.95
N VAL A 139 -5.08 -15.32 -7.83
CA VAL A 139 -4.91 -16.75 -7.55
C VAL A 139 -5.35 -17.02 -6.11
N PRO A 140 -6.25 -18.00 -5.86
CA PRO A 140 -6.68 -18.35 -4.51
C PRO A 140 -5.48 -18.70 -3.61
N HIS A 141 -5.44 -18.14 -2.41
CA HIS A 141 -4.35 -18.36 -1.47
C HIS A 141 -4.90 -18.83 -0.10
N PRO A 142 -4.43 -19.96 0.46
CA PRO A 142 -4.97 -20.52 1.71
C PRO A 142 -4.99 -19.54 2.88
N ALA A 143 -3.97 -18.69 3.01
CA ALA A 143 -3.91 -17.69 4.09
C ALA A 143 -4.96 -16.57 3.98
N LEU A 144 -5.59 -16.38 2.82
CA LEU A 144 -6.68 -15.43 2.63
C LEU A 144 -8.04 -16.03 2.93
N GLY A 145 -8.19 -17.36 2.86
CA GLY A 145 -9.50 -18.02 2.93
C GLY A 145 -10.43 -17.46 1.85
N ASP A 146 -11.63 -17.06 2.25
CA ASP A 146 -12.65 -16.47 1.36
C ASP A 146 -12.46 -14.95 1.15
N ARG A 147 -11.39 -14.35 1.67
CA ARG A 147 -11.17 -12.90 1.59
C ARG A 147 -10.70 -12.49 0.20
N GLU A 148 -11.31 -11.43 -0.32
CA GLU A 148 -10.88 -10.82 -1.57
C GLU A 148 -9.74 -9.83 -1.33
N ILE A 149 -8.74 -9.84 -2.21
CA ILE A 149 -7.75 -8.77 -2.27
C ILE A 149 -8.33 -7.58 -3.02
N GLU A 150 -8.06 -6.38 -2.55
CA GLU A 150 -8.33 -5.14 -3.25
C GLU A 150 -7.61 -5.13 -4.60
N LYS A 151 -8.35 -5.00 -5.68
CA LYS A 151 -7.78 -5.00 -7.03
C LYS A 151 -7.72 -3.58 -7.55
N MET A 152 -6.61 -3.24 -8.21
CA MET A 152 -6.53 -2.04 -9.02
C MET A 152 -7.59 -2.09 -10.11
N THR A 153 -8.23 -0.95 -10.35
CA THR A 153 -9.19 -0.76 -11.43
C THR A 153 -8.52 -1.06 -12.76
N ARG A 154 -9.18 -1.83 -13.63
CA ARG A 154 -8.62 -2.21 -14.92
C ARG A 154 -8.68 -1.02 -15.86
N ALA A 155 -7.74 -0.94 -16.79
CA ALA A 155 -7.68 0.17 -17.75
C ALA A 155 -8.96 0.32 -18.60
N GLU A 156 -9.72 -0.77 -18.81
CA GLU A 156 -11.01 -0.75 -19.50
C GLU A 156 -12.14 -0.07 -18.71
N ASP A 157 -12.02 -0.02 -17.38
CA ASP A 157 -13.00 0.61 -16.49
C ASP A 157 -12.66 2.08 -16.20
N PHE A 158 -11.54 2.57 -16.72
CA PHE A 158 -11.16 3.98 -16.59
C PHE A 158 -11.95 4.87 -17.55
N PRO A 159 -12.32 6.08 -17.13
CA PRO A 159 -12.83 7.07 -18.07
C PRO A 159 -11.76 7.35 -19.14
N HIS A 160 -12.22 7.53 -20.38
CA HIS A 160 -11.37 7.88 -21.50
C HIS A 160 -10.52 9.12 -21.14
N PRO A 161 -9.23 9.23 -21.54
CA PRO A 161 -8.38 10.35 -21.16
C PRO A 161 -8.96 11.74 -21.47
N ALA A 162 -9.74 11.88 -22.54
CA ALA A 162 -10.43 13.13 -22.89
C ALA A 162 -11.61 13.48 -21.96
N GLU A 163 -12.08 12.53 -21.15
CA GLU A 163 -13.16 12.69 -20.19
C GLU A 163 -12.67 12.83 -18.75
N GLN A 164 -11.34 12.81 -18.54
CA GLN A 164 -10.75 12.97 -17.22
C GLN A 164 -10.79 14.44 -16.84
N GLU A 165 -11.59 14.76 -15.83
CA GLU A 165 -11.62 16.10 -15.24
C GLU A 165 -10.39 16.31 -14.36
N THR A 166 -9.80 17.50 -14.45
CA THR A 166 -8.78 17.94 -13.50
C THR A 166 -9.47 18.26 -12.19
N LEU A 167 -9.27 17.39 -11.20
CA LEU A 167 -9.70 17.64 -9.83
C LEU A 167 -8.58 18.33 -9.07
N GLU A 168 -8.96 19.18 -8.13
CA GLU A 168 -8.03 19.81 -7.19
C GLU A 168 -8.68 19.82 -5.80
N PHE A 169 -7.86 19.98 -4.77
CA PHE A 169 -8.34 20.24 -3.43
C PHE A 169 -7.65 21.48 -2.86
N ASN A 170 -8.38 22.27 -2.10
CA ASN A 170 -7.82 23.43 -1.43
C ASN A 170 -7.27 23.02 -0.06
N SER A 171 -6.14 23.60 0.34
CA SER A 171 -5.54 23.38 1.66
C SER A 171 -5.97 24.49 2.60
N LEU A 172 -6.69 24.15 3.66
CA LEU A 172 -7.15 25.09 4.68
C LEU A 172 -6.41 24.80 5.99
N VAL A 173 -5.52 25.71 6.37
CA VAL A 173 -4.56 25.47 7.46
C VAL A 173 -4.99 26.05 8.80
N ASP A 174 -5.96 26.96 8.79
CA ASP A 174 -6.50 27.65 9.95
C ASP A 174 -8.03 27.81 9.88
N GLU A 175 -8.62 28.18 11.01
CA GLU A 175 -10.07 28.32 11.17
C GLU A 175 -10.64 29.50 10.35
N GLU A 176 -9.85 30.55 10.13
CA GLU A 176 -10.26 31.71 9.33
C GLU A 176 -10.44 31.33 7.86
N GLN A 177 -9.46 30.62 7.28
CA GLN A 177 -9.53 30.07 5.94
C GLN A 177 -10.72 29.12 5.80
N TYR A 178 -10.98 28.28 6.80
CA TYR A 178 -12.17 27.44 6.81
C TYR A 178 -13.46 28.26 6.80
N ASN A 179 -13.61 29.23 7.72
CA ASN A 179 -14.82 30.03 7.84
C ASN A 179 -15.11 30.85 6.56
N ASN A 180 -14.08 31.31 5.86
CA ASN A 180 -14.20 32.02 4.58
C ASN A 180 -14.75 31.15 3.44
N HIS A 181 -14.58 29.82 3.51
CA HIS A 181 -15.06 28.89 2.48
C HIS A 181 -16.35 28.17 2.90
N ALA A 182 -16.51 27.91 4.20
CA ALA A 182 -17.56 27.06 4.74
C ALA A 182 -18.98 27.59 4.46
N SER A 183 -19.15 28.91 4.40
CA SER A 183 -20.44 29.55 4.10
C SER A 183 -20.88 29.45 2.65
N ASN A 184 -19.99 29.03 1.73
CA ASN A 184 -20.29 28.94 0.30
C ASN A 184 -20.98 27.62 -0.09
N TYR A 185 -21.16 26.70 0.85
CA TYR A 185 -21.66 25.36 0.60
C TYR A 185 -22.94 25.07 1.38
N ASP A 186 -23.97 24.55 0.71
CA ASP A 186 -25.22 24.11 1.32
C ASP A 186 -24.97 23.01 2.36
N VAL A 187 -24.04 22.10 2.04
CA VAL A 187 -23.71 20.95 2.87
C VAL A 187 -22.20 20.83 3.02
N ARG A 188 -21.74 20.69 4.27
CA ARG A 188 -20.35 20.39 4.62
C ARG A 188 -20.26 18.97 5.12
N ILE A 189 -19.41 18.17 4.49
CA ILE A 189 -19.23 16.75 4.79
C ILE A 189 -17.81 16.55 5.32
N PHE A 190 -17.68 16.26 6.60
CA PHE A 190 -16.41 15.91 7.23
C PHE A 190 -16.23 14.41 7.19
N THR A 191 -15.01 13.96 6.90
CA THR A 191 -14.66 12.55 6.74
C THR A 191 -13.43 12.23 7.56
N ASP A 192 -13.38 11.02 8.11
CA ASP A 192 -12.23 10.51 8.84
C ASP A 192 -12.14 8.97 8.78
N GLY A 193 -10.91 8.45 8.86
CA GLY A 193 -10.59 7.04 8.97
C GLY A 193 -9.73 6.74 10.20
N SER A 194 -10.13 5.75 11.00
CA SER A 194 -9.41 5.39 12.23
C SER A 194 -9.00 3.93 12.24
N LYS A 195 -7.80 3.67 12.76
CA LYS A 195 -7.36 2.33 13.20
C LYS A 195 -6.86 2.39 14.63
N ILE A 196 -7.60 1.76 15.54
CA ILE A 196 -7.32 1.75 16.97
C ILE A 196 -7.42 0.31 17.48
N GLU A 197 -6.43 -0.15 18.25
CA GLU A 197 -6.37 -1.52 18.80
C GLU A 197 -6.55 -2.62 17.72
N GLY A 198 -6.01 -2.38 16.52
CA GLY A 198 -6.13 -3.31 15.39
C GLY A 198 -7.52 -3.35 14.74
N LYS A 199 -8.50 -2.58 15.21
CA LYS A 199 -9.83 -2.44 14.60
C LYS A 199 -9.87 -1.20 13.71
N VAL A 200 -10.68 -1.24 12.66
CA VAL A 200 -10.70 -0.20 11.62
C VAL A 200 -12.12 0.32 11.44
N GLY A 201 -12.25 1.64 11.35
CA GLY A 201 -13.52 2.32 11.14
C GLY A 201 -13.33 3.58 10.32
N ALA A 202 -14.39 4.03 9.68
CA ALA A 202 -14.46 5.31 8.97
C ALA A 202 -15.76 6.01 9.35
N ALA A 203 -15.84 7.31 9.12
CA ALA A 203 -17.06 8.05 9.39
C ALA A 203 -17.27 9.26 8.49
N LEU A 204 -18.52 9.71 8.49
CA LEU A 204 -18.95 10.97 7.92
C LEU A 204 -19.78 11.74 8.95
N SER A 205 -19.57 13.06 8.99
CA SER A 205 -20.43 14.00 9.70
C SER A 205 -20.90 15.08 8.72
N LEU A 206 -22.22 15.13 8.47
CA LEU A 206 -22.85 16.01 7.49
C LEU A 206 -23.54 17.17 8.19
N TRP A 207 -23.21 18.38 7.77
CA TRP A 207 -23.67 19.64 8.36
C TRP A 207 -24.40 20.48 7.32
N ASP A 208 -25.61 20.93 7.66
CA ASP A 208 -26.32 21.97 6.91
C ASP A 208 -26.35 23.21 7.80
N SER A 209 -25.73 24.29 7.33
CA SER A 209 -25.47 25.46 8.19
C SER A 209 -24.80 25.00 9.50
N ALA A 210 -24.99 25.67 10.63
CA ALA A 210 -24.29 25.37 11.88
C ALA A 210 -24.68 24.04 12.59
N ALA A 211 -25.53 23.18 12.00
CA ALA A 211 -26.05 22.00 12.67
C ALA A 211 -25.64 20.69 11.98
N GLU A 212 -25.15 19.72 12.78
CA GLU A 212 -24.98 18.32 12.37
C GLU A 212 -26.38 17.73 12.07
N LYS A 213 -26.58 17.29 10.83
CA LYS A 213 -27.85 16.69 10.39
C LYS A 213 -27.80 15.17 10.41
N THR A 214 -26.71 14.62 9.89
CA THR A 214 -26.57 13.19 9.66
C THR A 214 -25.16 12.74 9.97
N THR A 215 -25.03 11.58 10.58
CA THR A 215 -23.75 10.90 10.76
C THR A 215 -23.79 9.52 10.15
N LYS A 216 -22.65 9.06 9.63
CA LYS A 216 -22.49 7.69 9.15
C LYS A 216 -21.22 7.12 9.75
N LYS A 217 -21.33 5.90 10.27
CA LYS A 217 -20.22 5.13 10.83
C LYS A 217 -20.05 3.88 10.00
N LEU A 218 -18.87 3.72 9.42
CA LEU A 218 -18.52 2.65 8.51
C LEU A 218 -17.55 1.71 9.20
N VAL A 219 -17.80 0.41 9.14
CA VAL A 219 -16.96 -0.61 9.79
C VAL A 219 -16.14 -1.34 8.74
N LEU A 220 -14.85 -1.49 9.00
CA LEU A 220 -13.94 -2.26 8.17
C LEU A 220 -13.34 -3.42 8.99
N PRO A 221 -12.99 -4.56 8.37
CA PRO A 221 -12.26 -5.62 9.03
C PRO A 221 -10.89 -5.14 9.56
N SER A 222 -10.37 -5.82 10.58
CA SER A 222 -9.09 -5.48 11.25
C SER A 222 -7.87 -5.49 10.32
N TYR A 223 -7.93 -6.24 9.22
CA TYR A 223 -6.87 -6.28 8.21
C TYR A 223 -6.86 -5.08 7.26
N CYS A 224 -7.91 -4.26 7.23
CA CYS A 224 -7.88 -3.04 6.44
C CYS A 224 -6.90 -2.02 7.03
N THR A 225 -6.46 -1.07 6.21
CA THR A 225 -5.57 0.03 6.64
C THR A 225 -6.37 1.26 7.01
N VAL A 226 -5.76 2.18 7.77
CA VAL A 226 -6.31 3.54 7.96
C VAL A 226 -6.55 4.20 6.61
N TYR A 227 -5.60 4.08 5.68
CA TYR A 227 -5.70 4.64 4.35
C TYR A 227 -6.91 4.14 3.54
N GLN A 228 -7.26 2.84 3.63
CA GLN A 228 -8.50 2.32 3.03
C GLN A 228 -9.75 2.92 3.70
N ALA A 229 -9.71 3.14 5.02
CA ALA A 229 -10.80 3.75 5.75
C ALA A 229 -11.02 5.21 5.32
N GLU A 230 -9.94 5.99 5.17
CA GLU A 230 -9.98 7.38 4.66
C GLU A 230 -10.57 7.46 3.25
N LEU A 231 -10.08 6.62 2.33
CA LEU A 231 -10.60 6.56 0.96
C LEU A 231 -12.06 6.13 0.93
N LEU A 232 -12.48 5.21 1.81
CA LEU A 232 -13.87 4.79 1.92
C LEU A 232 -14.75 5.94 2.42
N ALA A 233 -14.29 6.71 3.41
CA ALA A 233 -15.03 7.86 3.93
C ALA A 233 -15.27 8.91 2.83
N LEU A 234 -14.24 9.24 2.05
CA LEU A 234 -14.33 10.16 0.91
C LEU A 234 -15.23 9.62 -0.21
N GLN A 235 -15.14 8.32 -0.53
CA GLN A 235 -15.99 7.68 -1.52
C GLN A 235 -17.47 7.77 -1.12
N ARG A 236 -17.77 7.50 0.15
CA ARG A 236 -19.14 7.65 0.68
C ARG A 236 -19.58 9.11 0.70
N ALA A 237 -18.69 10.06 0.98
CA ALA A 237 -19.01 11.49 0.98
C ALA A 237 -19.42 11.99 -0.40
N ALA A 238 -18.68 11.60 -1.45
CA ALA A 238 -19.05 11.89 -2.82
C ALA A 238 -20.40 11.22 -3.19
N GLY A 239 -20.66 10.01 -2.69
CA GLY A 239 -21.96 9.35 -2.83
C GLY A 239 -23.11 10.10 -2.14
N GLU A 240 -22.89 10.69 -0.97
CA GLU A 240 -23.90 11.54 -0.30
C GLU A 240 -24.20 12.80 -1.11
N ALA A 241 -23.18 13.46 -1.65
CA ALA A 241 -23.37 14.62 -2.53
C ALA A 241 -24.17 14.25 -3.79
N LEU A 242 -23.85 13.09 -4.40
CA LEU A 242 -24.54 12.61 -5.59
C LEU A 242 -26.01 12.30 -5.34
N ASN A 243 -26.36 11.76 -4.18
CA ASN A 243 -27.74 11.38 -3.85
C ASN A 243 -28.55 12.49 -3.16
N SER A 244 -27.90 13.57 -2.74
CA SER A 244 -28.57 14.71 -2.07
C SER A 244 -29.35 15.57 -3.05
N GLY A 245 -30.42 16.24 -2.57
CA GLY A 245 -31.17 17.23 -3.34
C GLY A 245 -30.58 18.66 -3.31
N LYS A 246 -29.46 18.86 -2.63
CA LYS A 246 -28.75 20.16 -2.52
C LYS A 246 -27.80 20.37 -3.70
N SER A 247 -27.31 21.59 -3.87
CA SER A 247 -26.56 22.00 -5.07
C SER A 247 -25.07 22.19 -4.80
N THR A 248 -24.66 22.65 -3.61
CA THR A 248 -23.26 22.92 -3.31
C THR A 248 -22.75 22.13 -2.10
N PHE A 249 -21.60 21.47 -2.25
CA PHE A 249 -21.02 20.59 -1.23
C PHE A 249 -19.53 20.89 -1.02
N GLY A 250 -19.12 20.99 0.24
CA GLY A 250 -17.72 20.98 0.64
C GLY A 250 -17.38 19.67 1.34
N ILE A 251 -16.44 18.89 0.81
CA ILE A 251 -15.94 17.66 1.43
C ILE A 251 -14.60 17.95 2.08
N PHE A 252 -14.49 17.72 3.38
CA PHE A 252 -13.33 18.03 4.20
C PHE A 252 -12.72 16.74 4.77
N SER A 253 -11.41 16.58 4.60
CA SER A 253 -10.63 15.46 5.13
C SER A 253 -9.26 15.96 5.59
N ASP A 254 -8.71 15.37 6.64
CA ASP A 254 -7.32 15.60 7.05
C ASP A 254 -6.32 14.61 6.44
N SER A 255 -6.80 13.63 5.67
CA SER A 255 -5.98 12.66 4.94
C SER A 255 -5.49 13.21 3.60
N MET A 256 -4.37 13.94 3.65
CA MET A 256 -3.71 14.47 2.46
C MET A 256 -3.39 13.35 1.44
N ALA A 257 -2.98 12.17 1.92
CA ALA A 257 -2.67 11.02 1.08
C ALA A 257 -3.90 10.51 0.31
N ALA A 258 -5.07 10.44 0.96
CA ALA A 258 -6.31 10.00 0.32
C ALA A 258 -6.79 11.02 -0.73
N LEU A 259 -6.75 12.32 -0.40
CA LEU A 259 -7.10 13.40 -1.33
C LEU A 259 -6.19 13.42 -2.56
N GLN A 260 -4.87 13.32 -2.38
CA GLN A 260 -3.91 13.22 -3.49
C GLN A 260 -4.19 12.01 -4.39
N THR A 261 -4.64 10.89 -3.79
CA THR A 261 -4.98 9.68 -4.54
C THR A 261 -6.23 9.86 -5.40
N ILE A 262 -7.23 10.57 -4.89
CA ILE A 262 -8.47 10.89 -5.61
C ILE A 262 -8.19 11.88 -6.73
N VAL A 263 -7.45 12.95 -6.44
CA VAL A 263 -7.10 14.00 -7.42
C VAL A 263 -6.21 13.48 -8.53
N ASN A 264 -5.31 12.53 -8.26
CA ASN A 264 -4.46 11.94 -9.29
C ASN A 264 -5.29 11.16 -10.33
N PRO A 265 -5.39 11.61 -11.59
CA PRO A 265 -6.21 10.97 -12.62
C PRO A 265 -5.65 9.58 -13.02
N THR A 266 -4.36 9.34 -12.81
CA THR A 266 -3.70 8.07 -13.13
C THR A 266 -3.81 7.02 -12.01
N SER A 267 -4.33 7.40 -10.84
CA SER A 267 -4.47 6.48 -9.71
C SER A 267 -5.48 5.37 -10.03
N THR A 268 -5.03 4.11 -9.93
CA THR A 268 -5.85 2.91 -10.17
C THR A 268 -6.55 2.37 -8.94
N HIS A 269 -6.48 3.06 -7.80
CA HIS A 269 -7.16 2.63 -6.60
C HIS A 269 -8.69 2.60 -6.82
N PRO A 270 -9.40 1.49 -6.51
CA PRO A 270 -10.83 1.33 -6.82
C PRO A 270 -11.69 2.41 -6.17
N LEU A 271 -11.55 2.66 -4.87
CA LEU A 271 -12.29 3.72 -4.17
C LEU A 271 -12.02 5.12 -4.74
N ALA A 272 -10.80 5.38 -5.23
CA ALA A 272 -10.48 6.68 -5.83
C ALA A 272 -11.16 6.85 -7.20
N VAL A 273 -11.16 5.81 -8.03
CA VAL A 273 -11.89 5.81 -9.31
C VAL A 273 -13.39 5.98 -9.08
N GLU A 274 -13.97 5.24 -8.13
CA GLU A 274 -15.39 5.37 -7.76
C GLU A 274 -15.71 6.79 -7.27
N THR A 275 -14.84 7.38 -6.45
CA THR A 275 -15.01 8.76 -5.97
C THR A 275 -15.00 9.75 -7.14
N ARG A 276 -14.02 9.66 -8.04
CA ARG A 276 -13.95 10.53 -9.22
C ARG A 276 -15.19 10.40 -10.11
N ASN A 277 -15.65 9.16 -10.32
CA ASN A 277 -16.87 8.92 -11.08
C ASN A 277 -18.09 9.55 -10.38
N ALA A 278 -18.21 9.43 -9.06
CA ALA A 278 -19.29 10.07 -8.32
C ALA A 278 -19.25 11.61 -8.44
N LEU A 279 -18.06 12.22 -8.34
CA LEU A 279 -17.87 13.66 -8.51
C LEU A 279 -18.24 14.13 -9.93
N ARG A 280 -17.83 13.37 -10.96
CA ARG A 280 -18.20 13.65 -12.35
C ARG A 280 -19.72 13.59 -12.55
N HIS A 281 -20.39 12.59 -11.98
CA HIS A 281 -21.86 12.52 -12.04
C HIS A 281 -22.54 13.66 -11.27
N CYS A 282 -21.95 14.15 -10.17
CA CYS A 282 -22.42 15.37 -9.51
C CYS A 282 -22.36 16.57 -10.46
N ALA A 283 -21.24 16.76 -11.18
CA ALA A 283 -21.10 17.84 -12.14
C ALA A 283 -22.14 17.76 -13.28
N MET A 284 -22.41 16.55 -13.79
CA MET A 284 -23.48 16.31 -14.79
C MET A 284 -24.89 16.64 -14.26
N GLN A 285 -25.11 16.60 -12.95
CA GLN A 285 -26.36 17.00 -12.29
C GLN A 285 -26.37 18.49 -11.88
N ASN A 286 -25.43 19.29 -12.37
CA ASN A 286 -25.23 20.71 -11.98
C ASN A 286 -24.98 20.91 -10.48
N LYS A 287 -24.37 19.93 -9.81
CA LYS A 287 -23.92 20.05 -8.41
C LYS A 287 -22.46 20.45 -8.36
N SER A 288 -22.14 21.42 -7.53
CA SER A 288 -20.76 21.84 -7.26
C SER A 288 -20.23 21.11 -6.04
N VAL A 289 -19.17 20.33 -6.20
CA VAL A 289 -18.50 19.62 -5.11
C VAL A 289 -17.04 20.05 -5.06
N SER A 290 -16.61 20.58 -3.92
CA SER A 290 -15.22 21.00 -3.70
C SER A 290 -14.57 20.14 -2.62
N LEU A 291 -13.31 19.77 -2.83
CA LEU A 291 -12.51 18.99 -1.90
C LEU A 291 -11.59 19.92 -1.10
N PHE A 292 -11.45 19.64 0.19
CA PHE A 292 -10.63 20.42 1.10
C PHE A 292 -9.77 19.51 1.97
N TRP A 293 -8.47 19.78 1.98
CA TRP A 293 -7.60 19.28 3.03
C TRP A 293 -7.65 20.23 4.23
N ILE A 294 -7.89 19.69 5.41
CA ILE A 294 -7.87 20.41 6.67
C ILE A 294 -6.82 19.81 7.61
N LYS A 295 -6.30 20.62 8.52
CA LYS A 295 -5.34 20.13 9.50
C LYS A 295 -6.03 19.29 10.58
N ALA A 296 -5.52 18.09 10.81
CA ALA A 296 -5.95 17.24 11.93
C ALA A 296 -5.76 17.94 13.28
N HIS A 297 -6.70 17.72 14.21
CA HIS A 297 -6.66 18.26 15.58
C HIS A 297 -6.54 19.78 15.67
N ALA A 298 -7.10 20.50 14.68
CA ALA A 298 -7.13 21.95 14.65
C ALA A 298 -8.34 22.56 15.38
N GLY A 299 -9.19 21.74 16.01
CA GLY A 299 -10.36 22.23 16.76
C GLY A 299 -11.59 22.52 15.91
N LEU A 300 -11.58 22.13 14.61
CA LEU A 300 -12.75 22.21 13.75
C LEU A 300 -13.79 21.19 14.21
N GLU A 301 -14.92 21.67 14.73
CA GLU A 301 -15.97 20.84 15.34
C GLU A 301 -16.39 19.66 14.45
N GLY A 302 -16.61 19.91 13.15
CA GLY A 302 -16.99 18.86 12.21
C GLY A 302 -15.91 17.78 12.00
N ASN A 303 -14.62 18.17 12.03
CA ASN A 303 -13.51 17.23 11.89
C ASN A 303 -13.32 16.38 13.14
N GLU A 304 -13.28 17.02 14.32
CA GLU A 304 -13.19 16.30 15.60
C GLU A 304 -14.37 15.35 15.78
N ARG A 305 -15.54 15.75 15.27
CA ARG A 305 -16.73 14.90 15.25
C ARG A 305 -16.55 13.68 14.34
N ALA A 306 -16.06 13.86 13.11
CA ALA A 306 -15.77 12.74 12.21
C ALA A 306 -14.75 11.76 12.82
N ASP A 307 -13.66 12.26 13.42
CA ASP A 307 -12.64 11.46 14.12
C ASP A 307 -13.24 10.64 15.28
N CYS A 308 -14.06 11.27 16.11
CA CYS A 308 -14.73 10.59 17.21
C CYS A 308 -15.66 9.47 16.69
N LEU A 309 -16.42 9.73 15.63
CA LEU A 309 -17.33 8.76 15.01
C LEU A 309 -16.57 7.59 14.37
N ALA A 310 -15.41 7.84 13.75
CA ALA A 310 -14.58 6.80 13.13
C ALA A 310 -13.96 5.87 14.20
N LYS A 311 -13.46 6.45 15.31
CA LYS A 311 -13.01 5.69 16.49
C LYS A 311 -14.14 4.84 17.08
N GLU A 312 -15.33 5.40 17.22
CA GLU A 312 -16.50 4.64 17.67
C GLU A 312 -16.88 3.51 16.70
N ALA A 313 -16.79 3.76 15.39
CA ALA A 313 -17.07 2.75 14.36
C ALA A 313 -16.09 1.58 14.47
N ALA A 314 -14.80 1.86 14.66
CA ALA A 314 -13.76 0.85 14.85
C ALA A 314 -14.03 0.00 16.11
N LEU A 315 -14.42 0.63 17.23
CA LEU A 315 -14.59 -0.06 18.51
C LEU A 315 -15.92 -0.84 18.63
N ARG A 316 -17.01 -0.39 17.99
CA ARG A 316 -18.36 -0.98 18.08
C ARG A 316 -18.72 -1.84 16.85
N SER A 317 -17.94 -2.89 16.62
CA SER A 317 -18.03 -3.79 15.45
C SER A 317 -18.87 -5.05 15.72
N LYS A 318 -20.22 -4.93 15.66
CA LYS A 318 -21.14 -6.10 15.57
C LYS A 318 -21.92 -6.13 14.25
N ARG A 319 -21.55 -5.28 13.30
CA ARG A 319 -22.25 -5.08 12.03
C ARG A 319 -21.39 -5.58 10.88
N ARG A 320 -22.04 -5.98 9.78
CA ARG A 320 -21.36 -6.40 8.55
C ARG A 320 -20.44 -5.27 8.07
N PRO A 321 -19.22 -5.57 7.63
CA PRO A 321 -18.30 -4.54 7.14
C PRO A 321 -18.85 -3.83 5.89
N ASP A 322 -18.63 -2.52 5.82
CA ASP A 322 -19.00 -1.66 4.69
C ASP A 322 -17.99 -1.74 3.53
N TYR A 323 -16.79 -2.23 3.83
CA TYR A 323 -15.71 -2.51 2.88
C TYR A 323 -14.90 -3.70 3.36
N ASP A 324 -14.75 -4.71 2.51
CA ASP A 324 -14.21 -6.01 2.89
C ASP A 324 -13.20 -6.53 1.86
N ARG A 325 -12.13 -5.75 1.63
CA ARG A 325 -11.05 -6.12 0.71
C ARG A 325 -9.70 -5.97 1.39
N CYS A 326 -8.92 -7.05 1.40
CA CYS A 326 -7.56 -7.04 1.93
C CYS A 326 -6.68 -6.06 1.15
N PRO A 327 -5.91 -5.19 1.82
CA PRO A 327 -5.04 -4.23 1.15
C PRO A 327 -3.94 -4.94 0.33
N VAL A 328 -3.56 -4.33 -0.79
CA VAL A 328 -2.44 -4.82 -1.64
C VAL A 328 -1.07 -4.53 -0.98
N SER A 329 -1.02 -3.52 -0.12
CA SER A 329 0.18 -3.10 0.60
C SER A 329 0.29 -3.83 1.94
N PHE A 330 1.36 -4.61 2.09
CA PHE A 330 1.99 -4.95 3.37
C PHE A 330 3.38 -4.30 3.39
#